data_AF-A0A940XUB9-F1
#
_entry.id   AF-A0A940XUB9-F1
#
_cell.length_a   1.000
_cell.length_b   1.000
_cell.length_c   1.000
_cell.angle_alpha   90.00
_cell.angle_beta   90.00
_cell.angle_gamma   90.00
#
_symmetry.space_group_name_H-M   'P 1'
#
loop_
_entity.id
_entity.type
_entity.pdbx_description
1 polymer ?
#
loop_
_entity_poly.entity_id
_entity_poly.type
_entity_poly.pdbx_seq_one_letter_code
_entity_poly.pdbx_strand_id
1 'polypeptide(L)'
;MLGFLIRLLPFWVREPLLIVLGSVLGVRIMYLAVHDHDWVAAGLGTVFLVFTAVRVHTVVRALRTRRNPGAAASSDGDGDGDGDGDGDGDGGADGGAVGAAPQPQPQPQPQDKEPNAWGQAAAAVAVFGVIAVALWALPRYVPSSDNTPQAPSCSDGSSQEELPEAYKDSPRPVTGEELCEALDRPDLAELLGTPGETATSVSSTNNTAPLTDEKVAAPEASVTFDTYTVNLSATYNRLSIGQYVKLMEFGDETDVRKLTVLGRPAVLSSAHTMKFEIDLGGSASGGPVEEGPLARSVTVALDHDDRGGYCDISVWSTSGTLPSDSVLVDIVERVLPKIPERP
;
A
#
# COMPACT_ATOMS: atom_id res chain seq x y z
N MET A 1 8.57 8.99 -1.05
CA MET A 1 10.01 8.96 -1.46
C MET A 1 10.31 9.36 -2.92
N LEU A 2 9.32 9.46 -3.82
CA LEU A 2 9.53 9.80 -5.24
C LEU A 2 10.03 11.24 -5.48
N GLY A 3 9.57 12.20 -4.66
CA GLY A 3 9.90 13.63 -4.82
C GLY A 3 11.37 13.98 -4.62
N PHE A 4 12.10 13.20 -3.82
CA PHE A 4 13.54 13.40 -3.57
C PHE A 4 14.39 12.84 -4.73
N LEU A 5 13.99 11.68 -5.28
CA LEU A 5 14.58 11.09 -6.48
C LEU A 5 14.42 11.98 -7.72
N ILE A 6 13.26 12.59 -7.91
CA ILE A 6 13.03 13.55 -9.00
C ILE A 6 13.89 14.81 -8.84
N ARG A 7 14.27 15.18 -7.61
CA ARG A 7 15.08 16.37 -7.33
C ARG A 7 16.57 16.15 -7.58
N LEU A 8 17.04 14.91 -7.51
CA LEU A 8 18.42 14.52 -7.82
C LEU A 8 18.71 14.40 -9.33
N LEU A 9 17.66 14.26 -10.15
CA LEU A 9 17.83 14.10 -11.59
C LEU A 9 18.31 15.41 -12.24
N PRO A 10 19.26 15.34 -13.19
CA PRO A 10 19.68 16.50 -13.97
C PRO A 10 18.45 17.17 -14.59
N PHE A 11 18.46 18.51 -14.63
CA PHE A 11 17.39 19.33 -15.21
C PHE A 11 16.85 18.79 -16.55
N TRP A 12 17.75 18.27 -17.39
CA TRP A 12 17.47 17.70 -18.70
C TRP A 12 16.64 16.40 -18.69
N VAL A 13 16.61 15.67 -17.59
CA VAL A 13 15.81 14.44 -17.43
C VAL A 13 14.55 14.72 -16.60
N ARG A 14 14.69 15.59 -15.59
CA ARG A 14 13.61 15.93 -14.66
C ARG A 14 12.42 16.61 -15.35
N GLU A 15 12.68 17.61 -16.16
CA GLU A 15 11.60 18.39 -16.79
C GLU A 15 10.81 17.63 -17.86
N PRO A 16 11.41 16.90 -18.81
CA PRO A 16 10.63 16.11 -19.76
C PRO A 16 9.85 14.99 -19.09
N LEU A 17 10.39 14.37 -18.04
CA LEU A 17 9.67 13.35 -17.27
C LEU A 17 8.41 13.93 -16.61
N LEU A 18 8.50 15.11 -16.01
CA LEU A 18 7.35 15.78 -15.40
C LEU A 18 6.32 16.26 -16.45
N ILE A 19 6.78 16.63 -17.65
CA ILE A 19 5.90 17.01 -18.76
C ILE A 19 5.13 15.79 -19.28
N VAL A 20 5.80 14.65 -19.46
CA VAL A 20 5.15 13.41 -19.90
C VAL A 20 4.17 12.92 -18.85
N LEU A 21 4.58 12.89 -17.58
CA LEU A 21 3.72 12.44 -16.48
C LEU A 21 2.52 13.38 -16.28
N GLY A 22 2.74 14.70 -16.30
CA GLY A 22 1.69 15.71 -16.16
C GLY A 22 0.73 15.73 -17.34
N SER A 23 1.21 15.48 -18.56
CA SER A 23 0.38 15.39 -19.76
C SER A 23 -0.49 14.14 -19.75
N VAL A 24 0.08 12.96 -19.45
CA VAL A 24 -0.69 11.71 -19.38
C VAL A 24 -1.73 11.76 -18.27
N LEU A 25 -1.36 12.28 -17.10
CA LEU A 25 -2.29 12.42 -15.98
C LEU A 25 -3.38 13.47 -16.28
N GLY A 26 -3.02 14.64 -16.82
CA GLY A 26 -3.95 15.71 -17.17
C GLY A 26 -4.95 15.30 -18.24
N VAL A 27 -4.50 14.64 -19.32
CA VAL A 27 -5.38 14.14 -20.38
C VAL A 27 -6.32 13.05 -19.86
N ARG A 28 -5.84 12.15 -18.99
CA ARG A 28 -6.67 11.10 -18.39
C ARG A 28 -7.75 11.66 -17.47
N ILE A 29 -7.41 12.62 -16.61
CA ILE A 29 -8.38 13.29 -15.74
C ILE A 29 -9.41 14.06 -16.58
N MET A 30 -8.98 14.74 -17.65
CA MET A 30 -9.88 15.46 -18.55
C MET A 30 -10.81 14.51 -19.33
N TYR A 31 -10.31 13.34 -19.73
CA TYR A 31 -11.11 12.30 -20.40
C TYR A 31 -12.20 11.75 -19.47
N LEU A 32 -11.85 11.46 -18.20
CA LEU A 32 -12.81 11.03 -17.19
C LEU A 32 -13.85 12.12 -16.89
N ALA A 33 -13.43 13.38 -16.81
CA ALA A 33 -14.34 14.50 -16.60
C ALA A 33 -15.38 14.68 -17.71
N VAL A 34 -15.00 14.43 -18.97
CA VAL A 34 -15.91 14.47 -20.13
C VAL A 34 -16.87 13.27 -20.14
N HIS A 35 -16.42 12.11 -19.64
CA HIS A 35 -17.25 10.92 -19.60
C HIS A 35 -18.28 10.96 -18.45
N ASP A 36 -17.83 11.39 -17.26
CA ASP A 36 -18.62 11.34 -16.02
C ASP A 36 -19.35 12.66 -15.69
N HIS A 37 -19.27 13.66 -16.57
CA HIS A 37 -19.86 15.00 -16.39
C HIS A 37 -19.46 15.71 -15.07
N ASP A 38 -18.30 15.35 -14.52
CA ASP A 38 -17.80 15.92 -13.28
C ASP A 38 -16.93 17.16 -13.55
N TRP A 39 -17.46 18.31 -13.16
CA TRP A 39 -16.84 19.62 -13.31
C TRP A 39 -15.59 19.80 -12.43
N VAL A 40 -15.49 19.06 -11.32
CA VAL A 40 -14.33 19.13 -10.42
C VAL A 40 -13.11 18.46 -11.07
N ALA A 41 -13.33 17.29 -11.68
CA ALA A 41 -12.30 16.60 -12.46
C ALA A 41 -11.84 17.44 -13.67
N ALA A 42 -12.77 18.12 -14.37
CA ALA A 42 -12.42 19.02 -15.48
C ALA A 42 -11.52 20.19 -15.03
N GLY A 43 -11.82 20.77 -13.85
CA GLY A 43 -11.01 21.81 -13.25
C GLY A 43 -9.58 21.33 -12.93
N LEU A 44 -9.46 20.17 -12.29
CA LEU A 44 -8.17 19.57 -11.94
C LEU A 44 -7.34 19.19 -13.18
N GLY A 45 -7.96 18.59 -14.20
CA GLY A 45 -7.30 18.26 -15.47
C GLY A 45 -6.75 19.51 -16.18
N THR A 46 -7.53 20.60 -16.18
CA THR A 46 -7.13 21.87 -16.77
C THR A 46 -5.91 22.48 -16.05
N VAL A 47 -5.89 22.44 -14.71
CA VAL A 47 -4.75 22.94 -13.92
C VAL A 47 -3.46 22.17 -14.25
N PHE A 48 -3.53 20.85 -14.38
CA PHE A 48 -2.38 20.03 -14.76
C PHE A 48 -1.88 20.34 -16.17
N LEU A 49 -2.77 20.56 -17.13
CA LEU A 49 -2.40 20.92 -18.51
C LEU A 49 -1.78 22.32 -18.59
N VAL A 50 -2.34 23.30 -17.86
CA VAL A 50 -1.79 24.66 -17.79
C VAL A 50 -0.40 24.65 -17.15
N PHE A 51 -0.23 23.92 -16.04
CA PHE A 51 1.08 23.78 -15.40
C PHE A 51 2.11 23.12 -16.35
N THR A 52 1.67 22.11 -17.09
CA THR A 52 2.50 21.44 -18.11
C THR A 52 2.87 22.40 -19.25
N ALA A 53 1.94 23.23 -19.73
CA ALA A 53 2.20 24.23 -20.76
C ALA A 53 3.18 25.32 -20.28
N VAL A 54 3.06 25.78 -19.03
CA VAL A 54 4.02 26.72 -18.43
C VAL A 54 5.43 26.12 -18.37
N ARG A 55 5.55 24.85 -17.97
CA ARG A 55 6.82 24.11 -17.92
C ARG A 55 7.45 23.94 -19.30
N VAL A 56 6.66 23.60 -20.32
CA VAL A 56 7.10 23.56 -21.72
C VAL A 56 7.58 24.94 -22.16
N HIS A 57 6.85 26.01 -21.80
CA HIS A 57 7.24 27.37 -22.17
C HIS A 57 8.56 27.81 -21.52
N THR A 58 8.81 27.45 -20.26
CA THR A 58 10.09 27.74 -19.58
C THR A 58 11.26 27.02 -20.23
N VAL A 59 11.08 25.75 -20.63
CA VAL A 59 12.09 24.96 -21.37
C VAL A 59 12.38 25.61 -22.73
N VAL A 60 11.34 25.94 -23.49
CA VAL A 60 11.48 26.57 -24.81
C VAL A 60 12.13 27.94 -24.69
N ARG A 61 11.80 28.72 -23.66
CA ARG A 61 12.43 30.02 -23.40
C ARG A 61 13.91 29.84 -23.10
N ALA A 62 14.29 28.92 -22.20
CA ALA A 62 15.68 28.62 -21.87
C ALA A 62 16.49 28.11 -23.07
N LEU A 63 15.89 27.28 -23.92
CA LEU A 63 16.51 26.82 -25.17
C LEU A 63 16.64 27.96 -26.19
N ARG A 64 15.68 28.88 -26.26
CA ARG A 64 15.72 30.03 -27.18
C ARG A 64 16.77 31.07 -26.74
N THR A 65 16.98 31.28 -25.45
CA THR A 65 18.06 32.12 -24.93
C THR A 65 19.45 31.57 -25.28
N ARG A 66 19.60 30.24 -25.36
CA ARG A 66 20.85 29.61 -25.82
C ARG A 66 21.04 29.65 -27.34
N ARG A 67 19.96 29.82 -28.11
CA ARG A 67 19.99 29.80 -29.58
C ARG A 67 20.17 31.19 -30.21
N ASN A 68 19.89 32.27 -29.50
CA ASN A 68 20.15 33.65 -29.95
C ASN A 68 21.09 34.40 -28.97
N PRO A 69 22.41 34.26 -29.11
CA PRO A 69 23.36 35.15 -28.43
C PRO A 69 23.54 36.52 -29.13
N GLY A 70 22.91 36.75 -30.30
CA GLY A 70 23.11 37.96 -31.09
C GLY A 70 21.87 38.84 -31.19
N ALA A 71 21.54 39.59 -30.14
CA ALA A 71 20.62 40.75 -30.25
C ALA A 71 20.71 41.75 -29.07
N ALA A 72 21.73 41.65 -28.22
CA ALA A 72 21.95 42.61 -27.13
C ALA A 72 23.44 42.85 -26.92
N ALA A 73 24.07 43.50 -27.92
CA ALA A 73 25.35 44.17 -27.74
C ALA A 73 25.37 45.38 -28.69
N SER A 74 24.65 46.42 -28.29
CA SER A 74 24.81 47.76 -28.82
C SER A 74 24.72 48.70 -27.63
N SER A 75 25.88 49.00 -27.06
CA SER A 75 26.23 50.24 -26.35
C SER A 75 27.64 50.10 -25.77
N ASP A 76 28.60 50.79 -26.39
CA ASP A 76 29.64 51.67 -25.82
C ASP A 76 30.45 51.17 -24.60
N GLY A 77 31.77 51.34 -24.49
CA GLY A 77 32.77 52.09 -25.24
C GLY A 77 34.06 52.19 -24.39
N ASP A 78 35.19 52.39 -25.07
CA ASP A 78 36.45 53.05 -24.68
C ASP A 78 37.23 52.72 -23.38
N GLY A 79 38.56 52.58 -23.53
CA GLY A 79 39.52 53.01 -22.49
C GLY A 79 40.87 52.28 -22.44
N ASP A 80 41.89 52.89 -23.05
CA ASP A 80 43.34 52.62 -23.08
C ASP A 80 44.08 52.28 -21.75
N GLY A 81 45.31 51.72 -21.86
CA GLY A 81 46.35 51.91 -20.83
C GLY A 81 47.51 50.89 -20.80
N ASP A 82 48.71 51.36 -21.16
CA ASP A 82 50.03 50.68 -21.25
C ASP A 82 50.68 50.24 -19.91
N GLY A 83 51.79 49.46 -19.97
CA GLY A 83 52.79 49.42 -18.90
C GLY A 83 53.77 48.23 -18.86
N ASP A 84 55.04 48.50 -19.18
CA ASP A 84 56.24 47.63 -19.28
C ASP A 84 56.82 47.09 -17.95
N GLY A 85 57.80 46.17 -18.04
CA GLY A 85 58.78 45.92 -16.96
C GLY A 85 59.66 44.67 -17.07
N ASP A 86 60.89 44.84 -17.57
CA ASP A 86 62.02 43.90 -17.72
C ASP A 86 62.69 43.40 -16.41
N GLY A 87 63.57 42.38 -16.52
CA GLY A 87 64.70 42.24 -15.57
C GLY A 87 65.36 40.85 -15.39
N ASP A 88 66.27 40.51 -16.32
CA ASP A 88 67.66 39.97 -16.18
C ASP A 88 68.09 38.86 -15.19
N GLY A 89 68.99 37.97 -15.69
CA GLY A 89 69.99 37.28 -14.85
C GLY A 89 70.65 36.02 -15.43
N ASP A 90 71.71 36.18 -16.24
CA ASP A 90 72.59 35.16 -16.85
C ASP A 90 73.52 34.39 -15.87
N GLY A 91 73.99 33.20 -16.30
CA GLY A 91 75.41 32.81 -16.13
C GLY A 91 75.79 31.37 -15.71
N GLY A 92 76.22 30.54 -16.69
CA GLY A 92 77.55 29.88 -16.66
C GLY A 92 77.74 28.39 -16.26
N ALA A 93 77.98 27.54 -17.28
CA ALA A 93 78.95 26.42 -17.48
C ALA A 93 79.55 25.61 -16.28
N ASP A 94 79.96 24.34 -16.33
CA ASP A 94 80.31 23.37 -17.39
C ASP A 94 80.49 21.96 -16.76
N GLY A 95 80.50 20.90 -17.58
CA GLY A 95 81.33 19.70 -17.31
C GLY A 95 80.66 18.35 -16.93
N GLY A 96 80.82 17.36 -17.82
CA GLY A 96 81.28 16.02 -17.44
C GLY A 96 80.28 14.85 -17.45
N ALA A 97 80.43 13.95 -18.44
CA ALA A 97 79.60 12.77 -18.67
C ALA A 97 79.92 11.55 -17.80
N VAL A 98 78.89 10.78 -17.41
CA VAL A 98 78.93 9.31 -17.29
C VAL A 98 77.51 8.73 -17.40
N GLY A 99 77.30 7.76 -18.29
CA GLY A 99 75.99 7.18 -18.58
C GLY A 99 75.60 6.01 -17.66
N ALA A 100 74.28 5.78 -17.54
CA ALA A 100 73.68 4.46 -17.36
C ALA A 100 72.14 4.53 -17.52
N ALA A 101 71.65 3.71 -18.47
CA ALA A 101 70.32 3.10 -18.60
C ALA A 101 69.03 3.98 -18.75
N PRO A 102 68.26 3.82 -19.84
CA PRO A 102 66.97 4.47 -20.02
C PRO A 102 65.87 3.79 -19.19
N GLN A 103 65.14 4.58 -18.39
CA GLN A 103 63.89 4.14 -17.77
C GLN A 103 62.74 4.17 -18.81
N PRO A 104 61.80 3.21 -18.77
CA PRO A 104 60.75 3.08 -19.78
C PRO A 104 59.75 4.24 -19.74
N GLN A 105 59.41 4.75 -20.94
CA GLN A 105 58.31 5.69 -21.17
C GLN A 105 56.99 5.11 -20.64
N PRO A 106 56.12 5.93 -20.01
CA PRO A 106 54.73 5.56 -19.82
C PRO A 106 54.08 5.35 -21.19
N GLN A 107 53.58 4.13 -21.41
CA GLN A 107 52.79 3.80 -22.60
C GLN A 107 51.53 4.69 -22.66
N PRO A 108 51.14 5.19 -23.84
CA PRO A 108 49.82 5.78 -24.02
C PRO A 108 48.77 4.69 -23.78
N GLN A 109 47.97 4.84 -22.72
CA GLN A 109 46.81 3.99 -22.54
C GLN A 109 45.80 4.24 -23.67
N PRO A 110 45.10 3.21 -24.15
CA PRO A 110 44.13 3.32 -25.23
C PRO A 110 43.02 4.29 -24.82
N GLN A 111 42.65 5.19 -25.73
CA GLN A 111 41.40 5.92 -25.61
C GLN A 111 40.25 4.91 -25.75
N ASP A 112 39.70 4.46 -24.64
CA ASP A 112 38.42 3.80 -24.64
C ASP A 112 37.37 4.82 -25.11
N LYS A 113 36.79 4.51 -26.26
CA LYS A 113 35.72 5.29 -26.87
C LYS A 113 34.53 5.23 -25.92
N GLU A 114 34.28 6.33 -25.22
CA GLU A 114 33.09 6.46 -24.38
C GLU A 114 31.85 6.06 -25.20
N PRO A 115 30.98 5.18 -24.68
CA PRO A 115 29.73 4.85 -25.32
C PRO A 115 28.92 6.15 -25.46
N ASN A 116 28.78 6.59 -26.70
CA ASN A 116 28.10 7.79 -27.12
C ASN A 116 26.75 7.92 -26.40
N ALA A 117 26.64 8.91 -25.51
CA ALA A 117 25.45 9.21 -24.69
C ALA A 117 24.14 9.29 -25.51
N TRP A 118 24.25 9.62 -26.80
CA TRP A 118 23.15 9.60 -27.76
C TRP A 118 22.58 8.20 -28.05
N GLY A 119 23.41 7.15 -28.05
CA GLY A 119 22.97 5.76 -28.24
C GLY A 119 22.20 5.23 -27.03
N GLN A 120 22.62 5.58 -25.82
CA GLN A 120 21.88 5.24 -24.59
C GLN A 120 20.56 6.00 -24.47
N ALA A 121 20.52 7.26 -24.87
CA ALA A 121 19.27 8.04 -24.90
C ALA A 121 18.25 7.45 -25.89
N ALA A 122 18.69 7.04 -27.08
CA ALA A 122 17.82 6.42 -28.08
C ALA A 122 17.28 5.05 -27.61
N ALA A 123 18.12 4.23 -26.96
CA ALA A 123 17.71 2.95 -26.41
C ALA A 123 16.67 3.10 -25.29
N ALA A 124 16.85 4.09 -24.40
CA ALA A 124 15.87 4.38 -23.36
C ALA A 124 14.53 4.82 -23.95
N VAL A 125 14.54 5.73 -24.92
CA VAL A 125 13.30 6.20 -25.60
C VAL A 125 12.60 5.05 -26.33
N ALA A 126 13.34 4.14 -26.94
CA ALA A 126 12.76 2.95 -27.59
C ALA A 126 12.06 2.03 -26.58
N VAL A 127 12.70 1.74 -25.44
CA VAL A 127 12.12 0.91 -24.37
C VAL A 127 10.85 1.56 -23.81
N PHE A 128 10.89 2.86 -23.52
CA PHE A 128 9.71 3.57 -23.03
C PHE A 128 8.60 3.70 -24.08
N GLY A 129 8.95 3.80 -25.37
CA GLY A 129 7.99 3.75 -26.47
C GLY A 129 7.28 2.41 -26.55
N VAL A 130 8.00 1.30 -26.39
CA VAL A 130 7.40 -0.05 -26.36
C VAL A 130 6.51 -0.23 -25.13
N ILE A 131 6.95 0.22 -23.95
CA ILE A 131 6.13 0.16 -22.72
C ILE A 131 4.87 1.01 -22.88
N ALA A 132 4.97 2.21 -23.46
CA ALA A 132 3.82 3.07 -23.70
C ALA A 132 2.83 2.44 -24.70
N VAL A 133 3.32 1.81 -25.77
CA VAL A 133 2.47 1.09 -26.73
C VAL A 133 1.83 -0.14 -26.08
N ALA A 134 2.56 -0.89 -25.26
CA ALA A 134 2.04 -2.03 -24.52
C ALA A 134 0.95 -1.61 -23.53
N LEU A 135 1.18 -0.55 -22.76
CA LEU A 135 0.20 0.00 -21.82
C LEU A 135 -1.01 0.64 -22.52
N TRP A 136 -0.84 1.18 -23.74
CA TRP A 136 -1.95 1.73 -24.52
C TRP A 136 -2.76 0.66 -25.26
N ALA A 137 -2.12 -0.45 -25.63
CA ALA A 137 -2.79 -1.60 -26.26
C ALA A 137 -3.50 -2.48 -25.23
N LEU A 138 -3.01 -2.55 -23.98
CA LEU A 138 -3.56 -3.38 -22.91
C LEU A 138 -5.09 -3.29 -22.78
N PRO A 139 -5.71 -2.08 -22.69
CA PRO A 139 -7.16 -1.93 -22.49
C PRO A 139 -8.02 -2.44 -23.64
N ARG A 140 -7.46 -2.62 -24.85
CA ARG A 140 -8.21 -3.14 -26.01
C ARG A 140 -8.28 -4.65 -26.07
N TYR A 141 -7.44 -5.33 -25.27
CA TYR A 141 -7.38 -6.79 -25.18
C TYR A 141 -7.83 -7.32 -23.82
N VAL A 142 -8.16 -6.45 -22.86
CA VAL A 142 -8.87 -6.86 -21.66
C VAL A 142 -10.34 -7.00 -22.04
N PRO A 143 -10.94 -8.20 -21.97
CA PRO A 143 -12.38 -8.32 -22.15
C PRO A 143 -13.07 -7.46 -21.10
N SER A 144 -14.01 -6.62 -21.53
CA SER A 144 -14.86 -5.85 -20.64
C SER A 144 -15.57 -6.80 -19.70
N SER A 145 -15.15 -6.86 -18.44
CA SER A 145 -15.95 -7.44 -17.38
C SER A 145 -17.20 -6.58 -17.23
N ASP A 146 -18.37 -7.20 -17.32
CA ASP A 146 -19.65 -6.55 -17.04
C ASP A 146 -19.61 -5.92 -15.64
N ASN A 147 -19.57 -4.58 -15.58
CA ASN A 147 -19.53 -3.81 -14.33
C ASN A 147 -20.92 -3.73 -13.67
N THR A 148 -21.56 -4.88 -13.44
CA THR A 148 -22.58 -4.95 -12.39
C THR A 148 -21.83 -5.17 -11.08
N PRO A 149 -22.03 -4.37 -10.02
CA PRO A 149 -21.44 -4.66 -8.71
C PRO A 149 -21.91 -6.04 -8.27
N GLN A 150 -21.06 -7.05 -8.45
CA GLN A 150 -21.32 -8.39 -7.96
C GLN A 150 -21.11 -8.33 -6.44
N ALA A 151 -22.03 -8.91 -5.69
CA ALA A 151 -21.87 -9.02 -4.24
C ALA A 151 -20.52 -9.71 -3.96
N PRO A 152 -19.72 -9.18 -3.01
CA PRO A 152 -18.47 -9.82 -2.62
C PRO A 152 -18.76 -11.25 -2.16
N SER A 153 -17.99 -12.23 -2.64
CA SER A 153 -18.19 -13.63 -2.27
C SER A 153 -16.98 -14.18 -1.52
N CYS A 154 -17.23 -15.10 -0.59
CA CYS A 154 -16.19 -15.79 0.18
C CYS A 154 -15.19 -16.58 -0.69
N SER A 155 -15.50 -16.82 -1.96
CA SER A 155 -14.72 -17.67 -2.88
C SER A 155 -13.80 -16.90 -3.84
N ASP A 156 -13.76 -15.57 -3.81
CA ASP A 156 -13.03 -14.75 -4.80
C ASP A 156 -11.50 -14.69 -4.60
N GLY A 157 -10.96 -15.49 -3.68
CA GLY A 157 -9.54 -15.49 -3.29
C GLY A 157 -8.81 -16.83 -3.41
N SER A 158 -9.37 -17.84 -4.09
CA SER A 158 -8.79 -19.20 -4.11
C SER A 158 -7.56 -19.35 -5.01
N SER A 159 -6.45 -18.70 -4.67
CA SER A 159 -5.19 -19.45 -4.69
C SER A 159 -5.27 -20.37 -3.47
N GLN A 160 -5.25 -21.69 -3.68
CA GLN A 160 -5.14 -22.67 -2.60
C GLN A 160 -3.84 -22.41 -1.83
N GLU A 161 -3.90 -21.50 -0.86
CA GLU A 161 -2.79 -21.21 0.03
C GLU A 161 -2.66 -22.39 0.98
N GLU A 162 -1.46 -22.96 1.04
CA GLU A 162 -1.23 -24.17 1.82
C GLU A 162 -1.52 -23.88 3.29
N LEU A 163 -2.38 -24.70 3.91
CA LEU A 163 -2.79 -24.50 5.30
C LEU A 163 -1.56 -24.56 6.23
N PRO A 164 -1.42 -23.61 7.18
CA PRO A 164 -0.34 -23.66 8.15
C PRO A 164 -0.34 -24.98 8.95
N GLU A 165 0.84 -25.46 9.35
CA GLU A 165 0.99 -26.72 10.13
C GLU A 165 0.11 -26.78 11.38
N ALA A 166 -0.15 -25.64 12.03
CA ALA A 166 -1.03 -25.54 13.19
C ALA A 166 -2.46 -26.09 12.96
N TYR A 167 -2.93 -26.11 11.71
CA TYR A 167 -4.21 -26.71 11.33
C TYR A 167 -4.17 -28.24 11.32
N LYS A 168 -3.00 -28.86 11.14
CA LYS A 168 -2.86 -30.32 11.20
C LYS A 168 -2.89 -30.84 12.64
N ASP A 169 -2.36 -30.05 13.57
CA ASP A 169 -2.30 -30.40 14.99
C ASP A 169 -3.59 -30.05 15.76
N SER A 170 -4.43 -29.21 15.16
CA SER A 170 -5.72 -28.84 15.74
C SER A 170 -6.77 -29.93 15.44
N PRO A 171 -7.60 -30.35 16.40
CA PRO A 171 -8.67 -31.32 16.15
C PRO A 171 -9.84 -30.65 15.43
N ARG A 172 -10.04 -30.99 14.15
CA ARG A 172 -11.11 -30.45 13.27
C ARG A 172 -11.16 -28.91 13.24
N PRO A 173 -10.08 -28.24 12.83
CA PRO A 173 -10.12 -26.80 12.69
C PRO A 173 -10.97 -26.46 11.47
N VAL A 174 -11.78 -25.42 11.61
CA VAL A 174 -12.41 -24.77 10.47
C VAL A 174 -11.39 -23.89 9.76
N THR A 175 -11.61 -23.66 8.47
CA THR A 175 -10.88 -22.67 7.68
C THR A 175 -11.56 -21.30 7.73
N GLY A 176 -10.84 -20.25 7.34
CA GLY A 176 -11.41 -18.93 7.16
C GLY A 176 -12.54 -18.92 6.12
N GLU A 177 -12.44 -19.72 5.07
CA GLU A 177 -13.49 -19.86 4.05
C GLU A 177 -14.76 -20.46 4.66
N GLU A 178 -14.64 -21.51 5.47
CA GLU A 178 -15.77 -22.11 6.18
C GLU A 178 -16.41 -21.14 7.19
N LEU A 179 -15.61 -20.33 7.89
CA LEU A 179 -16.12 -19.26 8.75
C LEU A 179 -16.84 -18.18 7.94
N CYS A 180 -16.29 -17.82 6.79
CA CYS A 180 -16.88 -16.85 5.89
C CYS A 180 -18.23 -17.30 5.38
N GLU A 181 -18.35 -18.53 4.87
CA GLU A 181 -19.63 -19.11 4.45
C GLU A 181 -20.61 -19.29 5.62
N ALA A 182 -20.10 -19.46 6.84
CA ALA A 182 -20.94 -19.48 8.02
C ALA A 182 -21.54 -18.12 8.32
N LEU A 183 -20.74 -17.04 8.18
CA LEU A 183 -21.08 -15.67 8.50
C LEU A 183 -21.85 -14.94 7.39
N ASP A 184 -21.39 -15.02 6.15
CA ASP A 184 -21.96 -14.36 4.96
C ASP A 184 -23.31 -14.98 4.58
N ARG A 185 -24.33 -14.56 5.33
CA ARG A 185 -25.70 -15.06 5.21
C ARG A 185 -26.63 -13.94 4.73
N PRO A 186 -27.65 -14.27 3.92
CA PRO A 186 -28.60 -13.27 3.41
C PRO A 186 -29.43 -12.61 4.52
N ASP A 187 -29.59 -13.27 5.68
CA ASP A 187 -30.31 -12.73 6.84
C ASP A 187 -29.43 -11.90 7.79
N LEU A 188 -28.11 -11.78 7.54
CA LEU A 188 -27.20 -11.10 8.47
C LEU A 188 -27.53 -9.61 8.64
N ALA A 189 -27.81 -8.89 7.55
CA ALA A 189 -28.21 -7.48 7.62
C ALA A 189 -29.53 -7.28 8.37
N GLU A 190 -30.48 -8.20 8.21
CA GLU A 190 -31.75 -8.17 8.94
C GLU A 190 -31.53 -8.38 10.44
N LEU A 191 -30.66 -9.35 10.82
CA LEU A 191 -30.29 -9.59 12.22
C LEU A 191 -29.62 -8.37 12.86
N LEU A 192 -28.79 -7.66 12.11
CA LEU A 192 -28.12 -6.43 12.55
C LEU A 192 -29.07 -5.23 12.69
N GLY A 193 -30.35 -5.38 12.31
CA GLY A 193 -31.32 -4.29 12.32
C GLY A 193 -31.13 -3.29 11.19
N THR A 194 -30.39 -3.67 10.14
CA THR A 194 -30.16 -2.87 8.93
C THR A 194 -30.74 -3.56 7.69
N PRO A 195 -32.05 -3.85 7.66
CA PRO A 195 -32.67 -4.54 6.54
C PRO A 195 -32.50 -3.73 5.24
N GLY A 196 -32.00 -4.40 4.20
CA GLY A 196 -31.75 -3.79 2.89
C GLY A 196 -30.30 -3.38 2.66
N GLU A 197 -29.43 -3.40 3.67
CA GLU A 197 -27.99 -3.29 3.45
C GLU A 197 -27.45 -4.56 2.79
N THR A 198 -26.50 -4.38 1.87
CA THR A 198 -25.75 -5.45 1.23
C THR A 198 -24.30 -5.38 1.69
N ALA A 199 -23.65 -6.52 1.85
CA ALA A 199 -22.24 -6.55 2.20
C ALA A 199 -21.42 -5.78 1.16
N THR A 200 -20.59 -4.84 1.62
CA THR A 200 -19.69 -4.04 0.79
C THR A 200 -18.34 -4.73 0.62
N SER A 201 -17.93 -5.53 1.60
CA SER A 201 -16.76 -6.41 1.51
C SER A 201 -16.93 -7.65 2.36
N VAL A 202 -16.28 -8.72 1.92
CA VAL A 202 -16.20 -9.99 2.62
C VAL A 202 -14.73 -10.43 2.55
N SER A 203 -14.18 -10.89 3.67
CA SER A 203 -12.80 -11.37 3.74
C SER A 203 -12.67 -12.55 4.68
N SER A 204 -11.66 -13.38 4.44
CA SER A 204 -11.33 -14.52 5.28
C SER A 204 -9.84 -14.80 5.30
N THR A 205 -9.37 -15.42 6.38
CA THR A 205 -7.96 -15.79 6.55
C THR A 205 -7.80 -17.09 7.32
N ASN A 206 -6.74 -17.84 7.00
CA ASN A 206 -6.32 -19.03 7.75
C ASN A 206 -5.17 -18.69 8.71
N ASN A 207 -5.37 -17.66 9.54
CA ASN A 207 -4.35 -17.17 10.46
C ASN A 207 -4.00 -18.19 11.56
N THR A 208 -2.93 -17.88 12.30
CA THR A 208 -2.47 -18.64 13.47
C THR A 208 -2.21 -17.70 14.63
N ALA A 209 -2.51 -18.14 15.85
CA ALA A 209 -2.22 -17.40 17.07
C ALA A 209 -1.07 -18.05 17.85
N PRO A 210 -0.18 -17.28 18.47
CA PRO A 210 0.86 -17.82 19.34
C PRO A 210 0.25 -18.35 20.64
N LEU A 211 0.68 -19.54 21.07
CA LEU A 211 0.34 -20.16 22.34
C LEU A 211 1.63 -20.64 23.02
N THR A 212 2.28 -19.78 23.79
CA THR A 212 3.55 -20.06 24.52
C THR A 212 4.66 -20.64 23.61
N ASP A 213 4.74 -21.96 23.48
CA ASP A 213 5.75 -22.68 22.70
C ASP A 213 5.23 -23.19 21.34
N GLU A 214 3.94 -23.03 21.06
CA GLU A 214 3.29 -23.52 19.83
C GLU A 214 2.44 -22.44 19.14
N LYS A 215 2.02 -22.70 17.92
CA LYS A 215 1.00 -21.91 17.23
C LYS A 215 -0.27 -22.73 17.13
N VAL A 216 -1.41 -22.10 17.34
CA VAL A 216 -2.72 -22.73 17.15
C VAL A 216 -3.42 -22.13 15.94
N ALA A 217 -4.31 -22.91 15.33
CA ALA A 217 -5.19 -22.39 14.28
C ALA A 217 -6.05 -21.25 14.86
N ALA A 218 -6.10 -20.15 14.12
CA ALA A 218 -6.88 -18.97 14.45
C ALA A 218 -7.52 -18.39 13.17
N PRO A 219 -8.40 -19.14 12.48
CA PRO A 219 -9.11 -18.65 11.31
C PRO A 219 -10.01 -17.46 11.67
N GLU A 220 -10.20 -16.57 10.70
CA GLU A 220 -11.00 -15.36 10.84
C GLU A 220 -11.76 -15.08 9.55
N ALA A 221 -12.97 -14.55 9.67
CA ALA A 221 -13.77 -14.05 8.57
C ALA A 221 -14.51 -12.77 8.98
N SER A 222 -14.60 -11.83 8.05
CA SER A 222 -15.25 -10.53 8.26
C SER A 222 -16.24 -10.24 7.14
N VAL A 223 -17.41 -9.74 7.51
CA VAL A 223 -18.42 -9.21 6.59
C VAL A 223 -18.68 -7.76 6.96
N THR A 224 -18.48 -6.86 6.00
CA THR A 224 -18.64 -5.41 6.17
C THR A 224 -19.90 -4.95 5.48
N PHE A 225 -20.73 -4.22 6.21
CA PHE A 225 -21.85 -3.43 5.70
C PHE A 225 -21.54 -1.93 5.87
N ASP A 226 -22.41 -1.07 5.34
CA ASP A 226 -22.26 0.38 5.50
C ASP A 226 -22.34 0.80 6.97
N THR A 227 -23.21 0.16 7.75
CA THR A 227 -23.39 0.49 9.18
C THR A 227 -22.46 -0.28 10.10
N TYR A 228 -22.34 -1.60 9.90
CA TYR A 228 -21.63 -2.48 10.82
C TYR A 228 -20.58 -3.33 10.11
N THR A 229 -19.53 -3.67 10.83
CA THR A 229 -18.62 -4.76 10.48
C THR A 229 -18.82 -5.89 11.48
N VAL A 230 -19.00 -7.11 10.97
CA VAL A 230 -19.10 -8.32 11.78
C VAL A 230 -17.88 -9.16 11.51
N ASN A 231 -17.17 -9.52 12.57
CA ASN A 231 -16.03 -10.41 12.53
C ASN A 231 -16.34 -11.70 13.29
N LEU A 232 -15.96 -12.82 12.71
CA LEU A 232 -16.05 -14.14 13.29
C LEU A 232 -14.66 -14.76 13.29
N SER A 233 -14.19 -15.16 14.45
CA SER A 233 -12.94 -15.92 14.58
C SER A 233 -13.15 -17.19 15.40
N ALA A 234 -12.29 -18.18 15.18
CA ALA A 234 -12.22 -19.36 16.04
C ALA A 234 -10.77 -19.55 16.51
N THR A 235 -10.56 -19.78 17.79
CA THR A 235 -9.22 -20.01 18.36
C THR A 235 -9.15 -21.38 19.00
N TYR A 236 -8.24 -22.23 18.53
CA TYR A 236 -8.10 -23.63 18.96
C TYR A 236 -7.07 -23.82 20.09
N ASN A 237 -7.20 -23.03 21.15
CA ASN A 237 -6.32 -23.12 22.33
C ASN A 237 -6.87 -24.10 23.40
N ARG A 238 -6.31 -24.03 24.61
CA ARG A 238 -6.71 -24.83 25.79
C ARG A 238 -7.35 -23.97 26.89
N LEU A 239 -7.74 -22.73 26.57
CA LEU A 239 -8.37 -21.80 27.51
C LEU A 239 -9.88 -22.01 27.50
N SER A 240 -10.41 -22.42 28.65
CA SER A 240 -11.85 -22.40 28.91
C SER A 240 -12.39 -20.97 28.96
N ILE A 241 -13.68 -20.77 28.68
CA ILE A 241 -14.35 -19.47 28.85
C ILE A 241 -14.20 -18.97 30.30
N GLY A 242 -14.29 -19.87 31.27
CA GLY A 242 -14.06 -19.53 32.67
C GLY A 242 -12.66 -18.98 32.95
N GLN A 243 -11.62 -19.50 32.29
CA GLN A 243 -10.26 -18.96 32.37
C GLN A 243 -10.11 -17.67 31.58
N TYR A 244 -10.72 -17.57 30.39
CA TYR A 244 -10.67 -16.37 29.57
C TYR A 244 -11.28 -15.16 30.28
N VAL A 245 -12.41 -15.34 30.97
CA VAL A 245 -13.01 -14.27 31.79
C VAL A 245 -12.09 -13.81 32.91
N LYS A 246 -11.29 -14.69 33.52
CA LYS A 246 -10.30 -14.28 34.52
C LYS A 246 -9.17 -13.45 33.91
N LEU A 247 -8.82 -13.70 32.65
CA LEU A 247 -7.81 -12.90 31.94
C LEU A 247 -8.33 -11.49 31.64
N MET A 248 -9.62 -11.34 31.32
CA MET A 248 -10.26 -10.03 31.13
C MET A 248 -10.22 -9.14 32.38
N GLU A 249 -10.07 -9.70 33.59
CA GLU A 249 -9.88 -8.90 34.81
C GLU A 249 -8.57 -8.09 34.80
N PHE A 250 -7.62 -8.46 33.95
CA PHE A 250 -6.33 -7.78 33.77
C PHE A 250 -6.23 -7.00 32.45
N GLY A 251 -7.24 -7.11 31.59
CA GLY A 251 -7.29 -6.41 30.30
C GLY A 251 -8.14 -5.15 30.35
N ASP A 252 -8.33 -4.54 29.18
CA ASP A 252 -9.12 -3.33 29.01
C ASP A 252 -10.58 -3.63 28.59
N GLU A 253 -10.97 -4.91 28.58
CA GLU A 253 -12.34 -5.32 28.28
C GLU A 253 -13.33 -4.82 29.33
N THR A 254 -14.43 -4.25 28.86
CA THR A 254 -15.52 -3.70 29.69
C THR A 254 -16.82 -4.47 29.45
N ASP A 255 -17.84 -4.19 30.26
CA ASP A 255 -19.19 -4.78 30.15
C ASP A 255 -19.20 -6.32 30.07
N VAL A 256 -18.29 -6.94 30.82
CA VAL A 256 -18.08 -8.38 30.85
C VAL A 256 -19.28 -9.06 31.53
N ARG A 257 -19.98 -9.92 30.79
CA ARG A 257 -21.14 -10.67 31.29
C ARG A 257 -21.10 -12.12 30.83
N LYS A 258 -21.08 -13.05 31.78
CA LYS A 258 -21.21 -14.49 31.48
C LYS A 258 -22.64 -14.82 31.07
N LEU A 259 -22.76 -15.69 30.08
CA LEU A 259 -24.03 -16.22 29.59
C LEU A 259 -23.85 -17.65 29.08
N THR A 260 -24.91 -18.20 28.51
CA THR A 260 -24.90 -19.51 27.86
C THR A 260 -25.60 -19.37 26.52
N VAL A 261 -24.96 -19.85 25.47
CA VAL A 261 -25.51 -19.83 24.10
C VAL A 261 -25.50 -21.26 23.58
N LEU A 262 -26.65 -21.74 23.11
CA LEU A 262 -26.82 -23.13 22.66
C LEU A 262 -26.30 -24.17 23.67
N GLY A 263 -26.44 -23.91 24.98
CA GLY A 263 -25.96 -24.83 26.03
C GLY A 263 -24.44 -24.85 26.22
N ARG A 264 -23.69 -23.90 25.62
CA ARG A 264 -22.25 -23.74 25.78
C ARG A 264 -21.92 -22.51 26.63
N PRO A 265 -20.88 -22.57 27.49
CA PRO A 265 -20.42 -21.40 28.20
C PRO A 265 -20.02 -20.27 27.25
N ALA A 266 -20.38 -19.04 27.61
CA ALA A 266 -20.12 -17.86 26.80
C ALA A 266 -19.87 -16.62 27.68
N VAL A 267 -19.25 -15.60 27.09
CA VAL A 267 -19.06 -14.28 27.68
C VAL A 267 -19.34 -13.20 26.64
N LEU A 268 -20.08 -12.17 27.05
CA LEU A 268 -20.18 -10.90 26.34
C LEU A 268 -19.14 -9.94 26.91
N SER A 269 -18.45 -9.19 26.05
CA SER A 269 -17.50 -8.15 26.43
C SER A 269 -17.51 -7.01 25.41
N SER A 270 -16.95 -5.87 25.80
CA SER A 270 -16.73 -4.73 24.91
C SER A 270 -15.26 -4.34 24.96
N ALA A 271 -14.63 -4.18 23.80
CA ALA A 271 -13.22 -3.77 23.69
C ALA A 271 -13.01 -2.90 22.47
N HIS A 272 -12.06 -1.97 22.52
CA HIS A 272 -11.76 -1.14 21.37
C HIS A 272 -10.99 -1.95 20.31
N THR A 273 -11.41 -1.79 19.05
CA THR A 273 -10.64 -2.32 17.91
C THR A 273 -9.30 -1.58 17.79
N MET A 274 -8.36 -2.13 17.02
CA MET A 274 -7.09 -1.46 16.75
C MET A 274 -7.17 -0.72 15.41
N LYS A 275 -6.78 0.55 15.40
CA LYS A 275 -6.67 1.34 14.16
C LYS A 275 -5.20 1.46 13.77
N PHE A 276 -4.89 0.93 12.59
CA PHE A 276 -3.56 1.04 11.98
C PHE A 276 -3.56 2.16 10.94
N GLU A 277 -2.74 3.18 11.13
CA GLU A 277 -2.46 4.18 10.10
C GLU A 277 -1.18 3.82 9.36
N ILE A 278 -1.31 3.42 8.09
CA ILE A 278 -0.18 3.11 7.22
C ILE A 278 0.10 4.37 6.38
N ASP A 279 1.02 5.20 6.85
CA ASP A 279 1.50 6.34 6.08
C ASP A 279 2.46 5.86 4.98
N LEU A 280 1.95 5.77 3.74
CA LEU A 280 2.73 5.43 2.54
C LEU A 280 3.68 6.58 2.11
N GLY A 281 3.76 7.66 2.91
CA GLY A 281 4.43 8.92 2.66
C GLY A 281 5.88 9.05 3.14
N GLY A 282 6.45 8.16 3.96
CA GLY A 282 7.90 8.20 4.24
C GLY A 282 8.32 7.77 5.64
N SER A 283 9.41 7.00 5.68
CA SER A 283 9.95 6.26 6.84
C SER A 283 8.98 5.23 7.40
N ALA A 284 9.30 3.95 7.16
CA ALA A 284 8.56 2.77 7.57
C ALA A 284 8.54 2.57 9.10
N SER A 285 7.88 3.48 9.80
CA SER A 285 7.41 3.34 11.16
C SER A 285 5.93 3.65 11.07
N GLY A 286 5.08 2.63 11.06
CA GLY A 286 3.65 2.85 11.29
C GLY A 286 3.49 3.72 12.55
N GLY A 287 2.54 4.65 12.51
CA GLY A 287 2.21 5.46 13.69
C GLY A 287 1.88 4.56 14.89
N PRO A 288 1.87 5.11 16.12
CA PRO A 288 1.35 4.35 17.26
C PRO A 288 -0.03 3.79 16.92
N VAL A 289 -0.29 2.54 17.31
CA VAL A 289 -1.61 1.91 17.11
C VAL A 289 -2.62 2.77 17.85
N GLU A 290 -3.53 3.39 17.12
CA GLU A 290 -4.60 4.18 17.70
C GLU A 290 -5.72 3.26 18.16
N GLU A 291 -6.44 3.70 19.17
CA GLU A 291 -7.65 3.04 19.62
C GLU A 291 -8.76 3.26 18.58
N GLY A 292 -9.23 2.16 18.00
CA GLY A 292 -10.32 2.13 17.04
C GLY A 292 -11.70 2.19 17.71
N PRO A 293 -12.79 2.08 16.95
CA PRO A 293 -14.14 2.03 17.51
C PRO A 293 -14.31 0.88 18.51
N LEU A 294 -15.19 1.08 19.50
CA LEU A 294 -15.60 0.05 20.43
C LEU A 294 -16.32 -1.07 19.66
N ALA A 295 -15.91 -2.31 19.89
CA ALA A 295 -16.60 -3.51 19.44
C ALA A 295 -17.38 -4.12 20.60
N ARG A 296 -18.54 -4.68 20.28
CA ARG A 296 -19.27 -5.59 21.17
C ARG A 296 -19.02 -7.01 20.72
N SER A 297 -18.65 -7.88 21.65
CA SER A 297 -18.23 -9.24 21.33
C SER A 297 -18.97 -10.27 22.16
N VAL A 298 -19.24 -11.43 21.57
CA VAL A 298 -19.69 -12.64 22.24
C VAL A 298 -18.72 -13.77 21.94
N THR A 299 -18.06 -14.25 22.97
CA THR A 299 -17.12 -15.37 22.90
C THR A 299 -17.79 -16.61 23.47
N VAL A 300 -17.83 -17.70 22.70
CA VAL A 300 -18.53 -18.96 23.04
C VAL A 300 -17.58 -20.13 22.95
N ALA A 301 -17.66 -21.06 23.91
CA ALA A 301 -16.87 -22.28 23.88
C ALA A 301 -17.12 -23.10 22.60
N LEU A 302 -16.06 -23.75 22.09
CA LEU A 302 -16.17 -24.63 20.91
C LEU A 302 -16.99 -25.90 21.18
N ASP A 303 -17.11 -26.30 22.46
CA ASP A 303 -17.89 -27.46 22.88
C ASP A 303 -18.64 -27.18 24.19
N HIS A 304 -19.58 -28.06 24.51
CA HIS A 304 -20.43 -27.96 25.71
C HIS A 304 -19.66 -28.15 27.02
N ASP A 305 -18.53 -28.86 26.98
CA ASP A 305 -17.73 -29.20 28.15
C ASP A 305 -16.69 -28.11 28.48
N ASP A 306 -16.57 -27.07 27.64
CA ASP A 306 -15.63 -25.96 27.78
C ASP A 306 -14.18 -26.45 27.96
N ARG A 307 -13.79 -27.46 27.16
CA ARG A 307 -12.46 -28.10 27.22
C ARG A 307 -11.34 -27.22 26.67
N GLY A 308 -11.70 -26.05 26.15
CA GLY A 308 -10.79 -25.02 25.67
C GLY A 308 -10.92 -24.71 24.19
N GLY A 309 -10.58 -23.47 23.86
CA GLY A 309 -10.83 -22.89 22.57
C GLY A 309 -12.24 -22.29 22.48
N TYR A 310 -12.40 -21.30 21.62
CA TYR A 310 -13.63 -20.51 21.53
C TYR A 310 -13.85 -19.99 20.12
N CYS A 311 -15.11 -19.70 19.80
CA CYS A 311 -15.50 -18.83 18.70
C CYS A 311 -15.82 -17.44 19.26
N ASP A 312 -15.31 -16.40 18.62
CA ASP A 312 -15.62 -15.02 18.96
C ASP A 312 -16.37 -14.36 17.80
N ILE A 313 -17.51 -13.75 18.10
CA ILE A 313 -18.23 -12.88 17.18
C ILE A 313 -18.18 -11.47 17.72
N SER A 314 -17.56 -10.57 16.96
CA SER A 314 -17.37 -9.17 17.29
C SER A 314 -18.09 -8.29 16.28
N VAL A 315 -18.85 -7.31 16.75
CA VAL A 315 -19.55 -6.32 15.91
C VAL A 315 -19.16 -4.92 16.33
N TRP A 316 -18.76 -4.09 15.36
CA TRP A 316 -18.48 -2.67 15.58
C TRP A 316 -19.01 -1.82 14.41
N SER A 317 -19.05 -0.51 14.62
CA SER A 317 -19.35 0.46 13.58
C SER A 317 -18.34 1.60 13.60
N THR A 318 -18.16 2.25 12.46
CA THR A 318 -17.33 3.47 12.37
C THR A 318 -17.91 4.65 13.14
N SER A 319 -19.23 4.64 13.36
CA SER A 319 -19.93 5.67 14.14
C SER A 319 -19.91 5.43 15.66
N GLY A 320 -19.45 4.25 16.11
CA GLY A 320 -19.44 3.85 17.51
C GLY A 320 -20.79 3.34 18.04
N THR A 321 -21.82 3.25 17.21
CA THR A 321 -23.07 2.55 17.57
C THR A 321 -22.82 1.05 17.67
N LEU A 322 -23.46 0.42 18.66
CA LEU A 322 -23.38 -1.02 18.90
C LEU A 322 -24.78 -1.65 18.80
N PRO A 323 -24.90 -2.86 18.22
CA PRO A 323 -26.14 -3.62 18.29
C PRO A 323 -26.41 -4.09 19.73
N SER A 324 -27.65 -4.50 20.01
CA SER A 324 -28.00 -5.05 21.33
C SER A 324 -27.36 -6.43 21.55
N ASP A 325 -27.15 -6.80 22.83
CA ASP A 325 -26.63 -8.12 23.20
C ASP A 325 -27.44 -9.27 22.59
N SER A 326 -28.76 -9.11 22.43
CA SER A 326 -29.64 -10.11 21.81
C SER A 326 -29.30 -10.37 20.35
N VAL A 327 -28.93 -9.32 19.59
CA VAL A 327 -28.55 -9.46 18.18
C VAL A 327 -27.27 -10.29 18.06
N LEU A 328 -26.29 -10.08 18.93
CA LEU A 328 -25.08 -10.90 18.94
C LEU A 328 -25.40 -12.37 19.23
N VAL A 329 -26.27 -12.64 20.21
CA VAL A 329 -26.69 -14.01 20.52
C VAL A 329 -27.43 -14.63 19.33
N ASP A 330 -28.36 -13.90 18.71
CA ASP A 330 -29.11 -14.38 17.54
C ASP A 330 -28.15 -14.72 16.37
N ILE A 331 -27.12 -13.90 16.12
CA ILE A 331 -26.09 -14.20 15.12
C ILE A 331 -25.33 -15.47 15.48
N VAL A 332 -24.86 -15.60 16.72
CA VAL A 332 -24.16 -16.83 17.17
C VAL A 332 -25.04 -18.05 17.00
N GLU A 333 -26.31 -18.01 17.39
CA GLU A 333 -27.22 -19.15 17.28
C GLU A 333 -27.41 -19.60 15.82
N ARG A 334 -27.23 -18.70 14.85
CA ARG A 334 -27.31 -18.98 13.41
C ARG A 334 -25.99 -19.42 12.79
N VAL A 335 -24.86 -18.97 13.34
CA VAL A 335 -23.51 -19.23 12.81
C VAL A 335 -22.90 -20.47 13.44
N LEU A 336 -22.96 -20.60 14.77
CA LEU A 336 -22.27 -21.63 15.53
C LEU A 336 -22.65 -23.07 15.13
N PRO A 337 -23.90 -23.40 14.75
CA PRO A 337 -24.24 -24.75 14.27
C PRO A 337 -23.52 -25.19 12.99
N LYS A 338 -22.96 -24.24 12.22
CA LYS A 338 -22.13 -24.55 11.04
C LYS A 338 -20.67 -24.84 11.39
N ILE A 339 -20.26 -24.57 12.63
CA ILE A 339 -18.91 -24.83 13.14
C ILE A 339 -18.93 -26.19 13.87
N PRO A 340 -18.11 -27.17 13.44
CA PRO A 340 -18.11 -28.50 14.03
C PRO A 340 -17.66 -28.44 15.49
N GLU A 341 -18.33 -29.23 16.33
CA GLU A 341 -17.89 -29.43 17.71
C GLU A 341 -16.57 -30.20 17.74
N ARG A 342 -15.76 -29.85 18.73
CA ARG A 342 -14.55 -30.57 19.06
C ARG A 342 -14.93 -31.97 19.56
N PRO A 343 -14.28 -33.04 19.06
CA PRO A 343 -14.63 -34.42 19.44
C PRO A 343 -14.36 -34.75 20.91
#